data_AF-A0A7R8A369-F1
#
_entry.id   AF-A0A7R8A369-F1
#
_cell.length_a   1.000
_cell.length_b   1.000
_cell.length_c   1.000
_cell.angle_alpha   90.00
_cell.angle_beta   90.00
_cell.angle_gamma   90.00
#
_symmetry.space_group_name_H-M   'P 1'
#
loop_
_entity.id
_entity.type
_entity.pdbx_description
1 polymer ?
#
loop_
_entity_poly.entity_id
_entity_poly.type
_entity_poly.pdbx_seq_one_letter_code
_entity_poly.pdbx_strand_id
1 'polypeptide(L)'
;MQSFEKTFQQAGLREYLANPSLLQTISPLYDSNLARLIVLHAVSSMVKDHLQSRGILFPRISDTPGAFILADESSQSRVAQLLNSIRILHDDGQPGDHHSSHLTADLLSMHCLTPFEQIEIIAGREGPEEAEVVLPLSERWCQSSQARKAVWYASQFIRCLHHLNSQSFTEFFAVGAYQASLCLCIYGTMAQMPPSSNLSSGPRTGGNFQIDGPDSAVIQRWMILGSGTPVLGSVTSASTFYGGMPLGATRSILLRVRDLLYVRASQKNLLPLVTGICDLLCALSITKQIEPRCLY
;
A
#
# COMPACT_ATOMS: atom_id res chain seq x y z
N MET A 1 48.65 27.10 1.16
CA MET A 1 47.95 25.91 0.60
C MET A 1 47.74 24.89 1.71
N GLN A 2 46.91 25.23 2.69
CA GLN A 2 46.57 24.36 3.81
C GLN A 2 45.05 24.35 3.95
N SER A 3 44.52 23.17 4.24
CA SER A 3 43.11 22.87 4.58
C SER A 3 42.13 22.65 3.44
N PHE A 4 42.19 21.46 2.82
CA PHE A 4 41.05 20.87 2.10
C PHE A 4 40.88 19.36 2.36
N GLU A 5 41.30 18.85 3.52
CA GLU A 5 40.94 17.50 3.96
C GLU A 5 40.24 17.56 5.31
N LYS A 6 39.00 18.06 5.32
CA LYS A 6 38.01 17.46 6.20
C LYS A 6 37.57 16.19 5.49
N THR A 7 38.09 15.06 5.92
CA THR A 7 37.50 13.75 5.66
C THR A 7 36.06 13.81 6.17
N PHE A 8 35.11 14.13 5.28
CA PHE A 8 33.72 13.83 5.52
C PHE A 8 33.64 12.30 5.59
N GLN A 9 33.72 11.73 6.80
CA GLN A 9 33.29 10.35 7.01
C GLN A 9 31.83 10.30 6.56
N GLN A 10 31.62 9.78 5.37
CA GLN A 10 30.27 9.59 4.84
C GLN A 10 29.60 8.54 5.70
N ALA A 11 28.44 8.90 6.25
CA ALA A 11 27.64 7.99 7.05
C ALA A 11 27.36 6.71 6.25
N GLY A 12 27.55 5.54 6.85
CA GLY A 12 27.21 4.27 6.21
C GLY A 12 25.70 4.09 6.07
N LEU A 13 25.26 3.17 5.19
CA LEU A 13 23.83 2.83 5.05
C LEU A 13 23.17 2.47 6.40
N ARG A 14 23.92 1.81 7.28
CA ARG A 14 23.47 1.46 8.64
C ARG A 14 23.15 2.69 9.49
N GLU A 15 23.90 3.77 9.33
CA GLU A 15 23.67 5.02 10.07
C GLU A 15 22.45 5.76 9.53
N TYR A 16 22.21 5.74 8.22
CA TYR A 16 20.96 6.26 7.63
C TYR A 16 19.73 5.47 8.04
N LEU A 17 19.85 4.14 8.20
CA LEU A 17 18.76 3.30 8.73
C LEU A 17 18.49 3.56 10.22
N ALA A 18 19.54 3.89 10.99
CA ALA A 18 19.39 4.25 12.39
C ALA A 18 18.80 5.66 12.55
N ASN A 19 19.19 6.61 11.71
CA ASN A 19 18.79 8.01 11.76
C ASN A 19 18.44 8.54 10.35
N PRO A 20 17.16 8.47 9.94
CA PRO A 20 16.73 8.91 8.61
C PRO A 20 16.84 10.43 8.41
N SER A 21 16.97 11.21 9.49
CA SER A 21 17.22 12.66 9.43
C SER A 21 18.53 13.02 8.74
N LEU A 22 19.51 12.10 8.71
CA LEU A 22 20.78 12.32 8.02
C LEU A 22 20.59 12.51 6.50
N LEU A 23 19.49 12.02 5.92
CA LEU A 23 19.17 12.23 4.50
C LEU A 23 19.01 13.72 4.14
N GLN A 24 18.59 14.56 5.07
CA GLN A 24 18.48 16.01 4.87
C GLN A 24 19.85 16.72 4.84
N THR A 25 20.87 16.08 5.40
CA THR A 25 22.23 16.65 5.52
C THR A 25 23.15 16.25 4.37
N ILE A 26 22.65 15.43 3.43
CA ILE A 26 23.41 15.01 2.26
C ILE A 26 23.79 16.23 1.43
N SER A 27 25.07 16.29 1.03
CA SER A 27 25.58 17.37 0.18
C SER A 27 24.74 17.48 -1.10
N PRO A 28 24.41 18.71 -1.56
CA PRO A 28 23.61 18.92 -2.78
C PRO A 28 24.31 18.41 -4.05
N LEU A 29 25.58 18.00 -3.96
CA LEU A 29 26.31 17.33 -5.03
C LEU A 29 25.82 15.90 -5.30
N TYR A 30 25.12 15.28 -4.34
CA TYR A 30 24.56 13.93 -4.49
C TYR A 30 23.08 13.98 -4.82
N ASP A 31 22.63 13.00 -5.61
CA ASP A 31 21.22 12.80 -5.87
C ASP A 31 20.50 12.32 -4.60
N SER A 32 19.77 13.25 -3.98
CA SER A 32 19.02 12.99 -2.75
C SER A 32 17.85 12.02 -2.95
N ASN A 33 17.26 11.93 -4.15
CA ASN A 33 16.20 10.98 -4.47
C ASN A 33 16.77 9.57 -4.60
N LEU A 34 17.93 9.42 -5.26
CA LEU A 34 18.64 8.15 -5.32
C LEU A 34 19.06 7.67 -3.92
N ALA A 35 19.62 8.55 -3.09
CA ALA A 35 19.97 8.21 -1.71
C ALA A 35 18.74 7.72 -0.90
N ARG A 36 17.60 8.40 -1.03
CA ARG A 36 16.32 7.97 -0.43
C ARG A 36 15.88 6.60 -0.93
N LEU A 37 15.94 6.36 -2.24
CA LEU A 37 15.60 5.07 -2.82
C LEU A 37 16.49 3.95 -2.30
N ILE A 38 17.80 4.17 -2.18
CA ILE A 38 18.73 3.19 -1.60
C ILE A 38 18.32 2.83 -0.17
N VAL A 39 18.02 3.83 0.66
CA VAL A 39 17.57 3.59 2.04
C VAL A 39 16.23 2.85 2.05
N LEU A 40 15.26 3.26 1.22
CA LEU A 40 13.96 2.58 1.13
C LEU A 40 14.09 1.12 0.69
N HIS A 41 14.95 0.83 -0.28
CA HIS A 41 15.23 -0.55 -0.68
C HIS A 41 15.92 -1.34 0.43
N ALA A 42 16.76 -0.73 1.25
CA ALA A 42 17.28 -1.38 2.45
C ALA A 42 16.17 -1.67 3.47
N VAL A 43 15.24 -0.74 3.67
CA VAL A 43 14.03 -0.96 4.51
C VAL A 43 13.15 -2.07 3.95
N SER A 44 13.10 -2.25 2.62
CA SER A 44 12.35 -3.34 2.00
C SER A 44 12.82 -4.72 2.46
N SER A 45 14.12 -4.89 2.75
CA SER A 45 14.63 -6.11 3.35
C SER A 45 14.05 -6.32 4.75
N MET A 46 13.96 -5.27 5.56
CA MET A 46 13.37 -5.34 6.90
C MET A 46 11.87 -5.67 6.84
N VAL A 47 11.15 -5.11 5.86
CA VAL A 47 9.74 -5.45 5.59
C VAL A 47 9.64 -6.94 5.25
N LYS A 48 10.50 -7.44 4.35
CA LYS A 48 10.51 -8.84 3.94
C LYS A 48 10.80 -9.77 5.13
N ASP A 49 11.83 -9.48 5.92
CA ASP A 49 12.20 -10.30 7.08
C ASP A 49 11.06 -10.36 8.11
N HIS A 50 10.41 -9.22 8.36
CA HIS A 50 9.22 -9.13 9.20
C HIS A 50 8.08 -10.01 8.65
N LEU A 51 7.72 -9.85 7.38
CA LEU A 51 6.64 -10.63 6.76
C LEU A 51 6.95 -12.14 6.72
N GLN A 52 8.21 -12.52 6.47
CA GLN A 52 8.65 -13.91 6.50
C GLN A 52 8.54 -14.51 7.91
N SER A 53 8.97 -13.76 8.93
CA SER A 53 8.85 -14.20 10.31
C SER A 53 7.38 -14.40 10.71
N ARG A 54 6.50 -13.50 10.26
CA ARG A 54 5.05 -13.64 10.44
C ARG A 54 4.48 -14.84 9.72
N GLY A 55 4.82 -15.04 8.44
CA GLY A 55 4.31 -16.16 7.64
C GLY A 55 4.64 -17.52 8.24
N ILE A 56 5.81 -17.68 8.88
CA ILE A 56 6.21 -18.93 9.54
C ILE A 56 5.46 -19.13 10.88
N LEU A 57 5.20 -18.04 11.60
CA LEU A 57 4.63 -18.09 12.96
C LEU A 57 3.10 -18.09 12.98
N PHE A 58 2.45 -17.50 11.97
CA PHE A 58 1.00 -17.36 11.87
C PHE A 58 0.20 -18.50 11.19
N PRO A 59 0.74 -19.63 10.65
CA PRO A 59 -0.12 -20.59 9.96
C PRO A 59 -1.08 -21.35 10.89
N ARG A 60 -0.91 -21.32 12.22
CA ARG A 60 -1.70 -22.19 13.10
C ARG A 60 -1.98 -21.61 14.48
N ILE A 61 -3.26 -21.31 14.67
CA ILE A 61 -4.04 -21.63 15.88
C ILE A 61 -3.73 -20.77 17.12
N SER A 62 -4.84 -20.47 17.81
CA SER A 62 -5.15 -19.89 19.12
C SER A 62 -4.12 -19.84 20.27
N ASP A 63 -2.92 -20.40 20.14
CA ASP A 63 -1.93 -20.57 21.21
C ASP A 63 -0.58 -19.89 20.89
N THR A 64 -0.56 -18.81 20.10
CA THR A 64 0.69 -18.05 19.88
C THR A 64 1.14 -17.42 21.20
N PRO A 65 2.34 -17.75 21.72
CA PRO A 65 2.83 -17.15 22.95
C PRO A 65 2.90 -15.62 22.82
N GLY A 66 2.42 -14.89 23.83
CA GLY A 66 2.35 -13.42 23.78
C GLY A 66 3.69 -12.74 23.44
N ALA A 67 4.82 -13.36 23.77
CA ALA A 67 6.15 -12.88 23.40
C ALA A 67 6.35 -12.74 21.88
N PHE A 68 5.80 -13.65 21.07
CA PHE A 68 5.91 -13.57 19.59
C PHE A 68 5.03 -12.47 19.02
N ILE A 69 3.84 -12.25 19.59
CA ILE A 69 2.96 -11.14 19.21
C ILE A 69 3.64 -9.80 19.50
N LEU A 70 4.24 -9.65 20.69
CA LEU A 70 4.97 -8.43 21.06
C LEU A 70 6.21 -8.20 20.18
N ALA A 71 6.95 -9.26 19.86
CA ALA A 71 8.09 -9.17 18.94
C ALA A 71 7.64 -8.74 17.55
N ASP A 72 6.53 -9.30 17.06
CA ASP A 72 5.94 -8.95 15.78
C ASP A 72 5.52 -7.47 15.73
N GLU A 73 4.73 -7.03 16.70
CA GLU A 73 4.27 -5.63 16.82
C GLU A 73 5.46 -4.66 16.92
N SER A 74 6.51 -5.02 17.67
CA SER A 74 7.72 -4.19 17.79
C SER A 74 8.45 -4.05 16.45
N SER A 75 8.56 -5.14 15.69
CA SER A 75 9.23 -5.14 14.39
C SER A 75 8.44 -4.34 13.37
N GLN A 76 7.11 -4.50 13.35
CA GLN A 76 6.21 -3.72 12.51
C GLN A 76 6.27 -2.22 12.84
N SER A 77 6.17 -1.88 14.13
CA SER A 77 6.21 -0.49 14.62
C SER A 77 7.52 0.18 14.22
N ARG A 78 8.65 -0.52 14.36
CA ARG A 78 9.96 -0.01 13.94
C ARG A 78 10.02 0.29 12.43
N VAL A 79 9.56 -0.64 11.59
CA VAL A 79 9.55 -0.45 10.13
C VAL A 79 8.61 0.70 9.74
N ALA A 80 7.41 0.74 10.32
CA ALA A 80 6.44 1.80 10.07
C ALA A 80 6.95 3.19 10.49
N GLN A 81 7.62 3.30 11.64
CA GLN A 81 8.24 4.55 12.09
C GLN A 81 9.34 5.02 11.14
N LEU A 82 10.18 4.11 10.65
CA LEU A 82 11.25 4.45 9.72
C LEU A 82 10.69 4.95 8.38
N LEU A 83 9.71 4.25 7.81
CA LEU A 83 9.03 4.66 6.58
C LEU A 83 8.34 6.01 6.73
N ASN A 84 7.63 6.23 7.85
CA ASN A 84 6.97 7.50 8.12
C ASN A 84 7.97 8.64 8.33
N SER A 85 9.09 8.38 9.01
CA SER A 85 10.14 9.38 9.19
C SER A 85 10.75 9.81 7.87
N ILE A 86 11.10 8.85 7.00
CA ILE A 86 11.63 9.15 5.66
C ILE A 86 10.62 9.98 4.85
N ARG A 87 9.33 9.66 4.96
CA ARG A 87 8.25 10.37 4.27
C ARG A 87 8.07 11.81 4.78
N ILE A 88 8.00 12.03 6.09
CA ILE A 88 7.81 13.38 6.68
C ILE A 88 9.00 14.29 6.39
N LEU A 89 10.22 13.77 6.52
CA LEU A 89 11.44 14.56 6.36
C LEU A 89 11.62 15.13 4.94
N HIS A 90 10.87 14.62 3.97
CA HIS A 90 11.04 14.94 2.54
C HIS A 90 9.72 15.32 1.85
N ASP A 91 8.69 15.69 2.61
CA ASP A 91 7.44 16.25 2.07
C ASP A 91 7.62 17.71 1.59
N ASP A 92 8.81 18.28 1.81
CA ASP A 92 9.17 19.65 1.52
C ASP A 92 9.93 19.73 0.18
N GLY A 93 9.26 20.08 -0.92
CA GLY A 93 9.94 20.63 -2.09
C GLY A 93 9.63 20.01 -3.46
N GLN A 94 8.92 20.80 -4.26
CA GLN A 94 8.72 20.74 -5.72
C GLN A 94 7.97 19.48 -6.26
N PRO A 95 6.81 19.66 -6.92
CA PRO A 95 5.94 18.59 -7.43
C PRO A 95 6.50 17.91 -8.70
N GLY A 96 7.79 17.62 -8.75
CA GLY A 96 8.48 17.04 -9.92
C GLY A 96 9.41 15.86 -9.59
N ASP A 97 10.31 16.03 -8.63
CA ASP A 97 11.54 15.20 -8.58
C ASP A 97 11.50 13.98 -7.63
N HIS A 98 10.54 13.91 -6.70
CA HIS A 98 10.59 12.95 -5.58
C HIS A 98 9.58 11.79 -5.68
N HIS A 99 8.81 11.71 -6.77
CA HIS A 99 7.67 10.81 -6.88
C HIS A 99 8.01 9.32 -6.75
N SER A 100 9.19 8.90 -7.23
CA SER A 100 9.62 7.50 -7.11
C SER A 100 9.89 7.09 -5.66
N SER A 101 10.57 7.94 -4.87
CA SER A 101 10.81 7.64 -3.45
C SER A 101 9.51 7.62 -2.63
N HIS A 102 8.57 8.53 -2.91
CA HIS A 102 7.27 8.54 -2.26
C HIS A 102 6.45 7.30 -2.62
N LEU A 103 6.43 6.92 -3.91
CA LEU A 103 5.77 5.69 -4.35
C LEU A 103 6.36 4.46 -3.69
N THR A 104 7.68 4.35 -3.63
CA THR A 104 8.34 3.22 -2.96
C THR A 104 8.02 3.22 -1.46
N ALA A 105 7.98 4.37 -0.79
CA ALA A 105 7.61 4.46 0.62
C ALA A 105 6.15 4.04 0.87
N ASP A 106 5.21 4.51 0.05
CA ASP A 106 3.78 4.14 0.14
C ASP A 106 3.60 2.64 -0.14
N LEU A 107 4.29 2.09 -1.14
CA LEU A 107 4.29 0.68 -1.47
C LEU A 107 4.81 -0.16 -0.29
N LEU A 108 5.97 0.17 0.27
CA LEU A 108 6.54 -0.56 1.40
C LEU A 108 5.66 -0.46 2.66
N SER A 109 5.03 0.70 2.88
CA SER A 109 4.10 0.90 3.99
C SER A 109 2.86 0.02 3.83
N MET A 110 2.30 -0.06 2.63
CA MET A 110 1.21 -0.98 2.30
C MET A 110 1.62 -2.43 2.54
N HIS A 111 2.79 -2.86 2.04
CA HIS A 111 3.29 -4.23 2.23
C HIS A 111 3.48 -4.60 3.69
N CYS A 112 4.04 -3.71 4.51
CA CYS A 112 4.24 -3.94 5.94
C CYS A 112 2.91 -4.16 6.70
N LEU A 113 1.81 -3.59 6.18
CA LEU A 113 0.51 -3.60 6.82
C LEU A 113 -0.46 -4.62 6.22
N THR A 114 -0.13 -5.25 5.09
CA THR A 114 -1.06 -6.09 4.34
C THR A 114 -0.64 -7.57 4.34
N PRO A 115 -1.54 -8.51 4.68
CA PRO A 115 -1.31 -9.94 4.57
C PRO A 115 -1.42 -10.40 3.10
N PHE A 116 -0.43 -10.03 2.27
CA PHE A 116 -0.50 -10.23 0.82
C PHE A 116 -0.62 -11.70 0.41
N GLU A 117 -0.03 -12.61 1.17
CA GLU A 117 -0.14 -14.06 0.91
C GLU A 117 -1.60 -14.51 0.94
N GLN A 118 -2.34 -14.13 1.98
CA GLN A 118 -3.76 -14.45 2.13
C GLN A 118 -4.63 -13.70 1.10
N ILE A 119 -4.32 -12.43 0.82
CA ILE A 119 -5.05 -11.63 -0.17
C ILE A 119 -4.91 -12.22 -1.58
N GLU A 120 -3.72 -12.71 -1.96
CA GLU A 120 -3.48 -13.35 -3.25
C GLU A 120 -4.19 -14.70 -3.36
N ILE A 121 -4.22 -15.48 -2.28
CA ILE A 121 -5.01 -16.72 -2.20
C ILE A 121 -6.50 -16.41 -2.45
N ILE A 122 -7.06 -15.41 -1.77
CA ILE A 122 -8.46 -14.96 -1.97
C ILE A 122 -8.69 -14.45 -3.40
N ALA A 123 -7.69 -13.81 -4.00
CA ALA A 123 -7.74 -13.37 -5.40
C ALA A 123 -7.69 -14.54 -6.41
N GLY A 124 -7.50 -15.78 -5.93
CA GLY A 124 -7.56 -16.99 -6.75
C GLY A 124 -6.22 -17.66 -7.04
N ARG A 125 -5.14 -17.31 -6.32
CA ARG A 125 -3.80 -17.89 -6.55
C ARG A 125 -3.76 -19.41 -6.35
N GLU A 126 -4.49 -19.94 -5.35
CA GLU A 126 -4.42 -21.35 -4.94
C GLU A 126 -5.76 -22.10 -5.08
N GLY A 127 -6.79 -21.43 -5.63
CA GLY A 127 -8.11 -21.99 -5.85
C GLY A 127 -9.11 -21.69 -4.71
N PRO A 128 -10.38 -22.09 -4.89
CA PRO A 128 -11.47 -21.71 -3.98
C PRO A 128 -11.39 -22.40 -2.60
N GLU A 129 -10.90 -23.65 -2.54
CA GLU A 129 -10.78 -24.39 -1.27
C GLU A 129 -9.80 -23.68 -0.32
N GLU A 130 -8.63 -23.29 -0.83
CA GLU A 130 -7.65 -22.56 -0.02
C GLU A 130 -8.11 -21.12 0.29
N ALA A 131 -8.86 -20.50 -0.62
CA ALA A 131 -9.48 -19.20 -0.35
C ALA A 131 -10.39 -19.26 0.89
N GLU A 132 -11.22 -20.30 1.02
CA GLU A 132 -12.10 -20.48 2.19
C GLU A 132 -11.32 -20.61 3.50
N VAL A 133 -10.17 -21.28 3.48
CA VAL A 133 -9.31 -21.47 4.66
C VAL A 133 -8.78 -20.13 5.19
N VAL A 134 -8.40 -19.21 4.30
CA VAL A 134 -7.80 -17.92 4.69
C VAL A 134 -8.82 -16.79 4.92
N LEU A 135 -10.10 -17.00 4.59
CA LEU A 135 -11.18 -16.00 4.77
C LEU A 135 -11.25 -15.44 6.21
N PRO A 136 -11.28 -16.26 7.28
CA PRO A 136 -11.44 -15.75 8.65
C PRO A 136 -10.29 -14.83 9.08
N LEU A 137 -9.06 -15.12 8.64
CA LEU A 137 -7.89 -14.30 8.92
C LEU A 137 -7.99 -12.95 8.19
N SER A 138 -8.49 -12.95 6.96
CA SER A 138 -8.66 -11.75 6.14
C SER A 138 -9.82 -10.88 6.64
N GLU A 139 -10.90 -11.47 7.15
CA GLU A 139 -11.99 -10.75 7.82
C GLU A 139 -11.47 -10.01 9.06
N ARG A 140 -10.68 -10.69 9.89
CA ARG A 140 -10.04 -10.08 11.07
C ARG A 140 -9.12 -8.94 10.69
N TRP A 141 -8.31 -9.11 9.64
CA TRP A 141 -7.47 -8.03 9.13
C TRP A 141 -8.30 -6.83 8.71
N CYS A 142 -9.37 -7.00 7.93
CA CYS A 142 -10.22 -5.90 7.44
C CYS A 142 -10.85 -5.04 8.56
N GLN A 143 -11.06 -5.61 9.75
CA GLN A 143 -11.58 -4.87 10.90
C GLN A 143 -10.52 -4.03 11.63
N SER A 144 -9.23 -4.32 11.42
CA SER A 144 -8.12 -3.65 12.10
C SER A 144 -7.85 -2.22 11.59
N SER A 145 -7.24 -1.39 12.44
CA SER A 145 -6.67 -0.10 12.01
C SER A 145 -5.52 -0.27 11.02
N GLN A 146 -4.82 -1.41 11.08
CA GLN A 146 -3.75 -1.75 10.16
C GLN A 146 -4.26 -1.88 8.71
N ALA A 147 -5.39 -2.55 8.49
CA ALA A 147 -6.01 -2.63 7.17
C ALA A 147 -6.40 -1.25 6.64
N ARG A 148 -6.99 -0.39 7.48
CA ARG A 148 -7.35 0.97 7.07
C ARG A 148 -6.14 1.80 6.66
N LYS A 149 -5.04 1.71 7.42
CA LYS A 149 -3.76 2.35 7.05
C LYS A 149 -3.20 1.78 5.75
N ALA A 150 -3.23 0.45 5.57
CA ALA A 150 -2.78 -0.20 4.33
C ALA A 150 -3.54 0.29 3.11
N VAL A 151 -4.87 0.35 3.21
CA VAL A 151 -5.78 0.84 2.16
C VAL A 151 -5.52 2.31 1.85
N TRP A 152 -5.22 3.11 2.86
CA TRP A 152 -4.79 4.50 2.64
C TRP A 152 -3.50 4.56 1.85
N TYR A 153 -2.44 3.83 2.25
CA TYR A 153 -1.19 3.78 1.50
C TYR A 153 -1.37 3.26 0.07
N ALA A 154 -2.22 2.24 -0.14
CA ALA A 154 -2.57 1.75 -1.47
C ALA A 154 -3.24 2.84 -2.32
N SER A 155 -4.14 3.63 -1.73
CA SER A 155 -4.81 4.75 -2.41
C SER A 155 -3.82 5.86 -2.76
N GLN A 156 -2.90 6.20 -1.84
CA GLN A 156 -1.85 7.18 -2.08
C GLN A 156 -0.87 6.70 -3.15
N PHE A 157 -0.52 5.42 -3.17
CA PHE A 157 0.29 4.83 -4.23
C PHE A 157 -0.36 5.03 -5.60
N ILE A 158 -1.64 4.69 -5.77
CA ILE A 158 -2.37 4.89 -7.04
C ILE A 158 -2.43 6.38 -7.41
N ARG A 159 -2.67 7.26 -6.43
CA ARG A 159 -2.67 8.73 -6.62
C ARG A 159 -1.31 9.24 -7.10
N CYS A 160 -0.22 8.84 -6.44
CA CYS A 160 1.13 9.23 -6.79
C CYS A 160 1.53 8.67 -8.16
N LEU A 161 1.11 7.45 -8.50
CA LEU A 161 1.36 6.82 -9.79
C LEU A 161 0.66 7.58 -10.92
N HIS A 162 -0.52 8.13 -10.66
CA HIS A 162 -1.22 9.04 -11.56
C HIS A 162 -0.48 10.38 -11.80
N HIS A 163 0.45 10.79 -10.93
CA HIS A 163 1.23 12.02 -11.13
C HIS A 163 2.69 11.74 -11.51
N LEU A 164 3.10 10.47 -11.53
CA LEU A 164 4.47 10.06 -11.83
C LEU A 164 4.86 10.38 -13.28
N ASN A 165 5.97 11.08 -13.49
CA ASN A 165 6.51 11.25 -14.84
C ASN A 165 6.72 9.88 -15.52
N SER A 166 6.31 9.74 -16.78
CA SER A 166 6.44 8.50 -17.53
C SER A 166 7.89 8.02 -17.64
N GLN A 167 8.87 8.93 -17.61
CA GLN A 167 10.29 8.57 -17.55
C GLN A 167 10.68 7.84 -16.26
N SER A 168 9.96 8.05 -15.16
CA SER A 168 10.18 7.40 -13.87
C SER A 168 9.33 6.14 -13.68
N PHE A 169 8.38 5.86 -14.57
CA PHE A 169 7.59 4.64 -14.55
C PHE A 169 8.45 3.40 -14.84
N THR A 170 8.25 2.34 -14.05
CA THR A 170 8.97 1.07 -14.11
C THR A 170 8.01 -0.10 -13.95
N GLU A 171 8.41 -1.30 -14.36
CA GLU A 171 7.63 -2.53 -14.15
C GLU A 171 7.40 -2.82 -12.66
N PHE A 172 8.33 -2.41 -11.80
CA PHE A 172 8.18 -2.47 -10.35
C PHE A 172 6.93 -1.71 -9.87
N PHE A 173 6.67 -0.51 -10.41
CA PHE A 173 5.47 0.24 -10.08
C PHE A 173 4.20 -0.35 -10.70
N ALA A 174 4.31 -1.06 -11.83
CA ALA A 174 3.18 -1.81 -12.40
C ALA A 174 2.75 -2.95 -11.48
N VAL A 175 3.71 -3.72 -10.95
CA VAL A 175 3.46 -4.77 -9.94
C VAL A 175 2.86 -4.17 -8.67
N GLY A 176 3.42 -3.04 -8.18
CA GLY A 176 2.88 -2.34 -7.02
C GLY A 176 1.43 -1.85 -7.24
N ALA A 177 1.07 -1.44 -8.45
CA ALA A 177 -0.29 -1.02 -8.79
C ALA A 177 -1.28 -2.20 -8.76
N TYR A 178 -0.86 -3.36 -9.27
CA TYR A 178 -1.62 -4.60 -9.14
C TYR A 178 -1.87 -4.95 -7.67
N GLN A 179 -0.83 -4.96 -6.84
CA GLN A 179 -0.92 -5.27 -5.41
C GLN A 179 -1.79 -4.25 -4.66
N ALA A 180 -1.67 -2.96 -4.97
CA ALA A 180 -2.54 -1.92 -4.43
C ALA A 180 -4.01 -2.15 -4.83
N SER A 181 -4.27 -2.53 -6.08
CA SER A 181 -5.62 -2.83 -6.55
C SER A 181 -6.25 -4.01 -5.80
N LEU A 182 -5.49 -5.08 -5.55
CA LEU A 182 -5.95 -6.22 -4.75
C LEU A 182 -6.27 -5.80 -3.31
N CYS A 183 -5.36 -5.05 -2.67
CA CYS A 183 -5.56 -4.55 -1.31
C CYS A 183 -6.86 -3.74 -1.19
N LEU A 184 -7.10 -2.82 -2.13
CA LEU A 184 -8.31 -2.00 -2.19
C LEU A 184 -9.57 -2.84 -2.41
N CYS A 185 -9.53 -3.77 -3.36
CA CYS A 185 -10.67 -4.59 -3.74
C CYS A 185 -11.08 -5.57 -2.65
N ILE A 186 -10.13 -6.32 -2.09
CA ILE A 186 -10.40 -7.31 -1.04
C ILE A 186 -10.87 -6.61 0.23
N TYR A 187 -10.23 -5.51 0.63
CA TYR A 187 -10.74 -4.71 1.74
C TYR A 187 -12.15 -4.20 1.46
N GLY A 188 -12.39 -3.67 0.25
CA GLY A 188 -13.67 -3.10 -0.15
C GLY A 188 -14.83 -4.10 -0.17
N THR A 189 -14.59 -5.34 -0.56
CA THR A 189 -15.59 -6.42 -0.56
C THR A 189 -15.84 -6.93 0.86
N MET A 190 -14.78 -7.17 1.64
CA MET A 190 -14.89 -7.75 2.98
C MET A 190 -15.39 -6.75 4.03
N ALA A 191 -15.01 -5.48 3.94
CA ALA A 191 -15.47 -4.43 4.87
C ALA A 191 -16.95 -4.04 4.69
N GLN A 192 -17.63 -4.60 3.69
CA GLN A 192 -19.09 -4.51 3.50
C GLN A 192 -19.84 -5.71 4.05
N MET A 193 -19.14 -6.79 4.41
CA MET A 193 -19.75 -7.95 5.01
C MET A 193 -20.19 -7.60 6.44
N PRO A 194 -21.44 -7.93 6.84
CA PRO A 194 -21.82 -7.84 8.24
C PRO A 194 -20.87 -8.72 9.05
N PRO A 195 -20.36 -8.27 10.22
CA PRO A 195 -19.49 -9.09 11.03
C PRO A 195 -20.20 -10.42 11.33
N SER A 196 -19.49 -11.53 11.10
CA SER A 196 -19.92 -12.90 11.40
C SER A 196 -20.16 -13.14 12.90
N SER A 197 -19.78 -12.17 13.75
CA SER A 197 -20.07 -12.14 15.17
C SER A 197 -21.06 -11.01 15.49
N ASN A 198 -22.04 -11.31 16.36
CA ASN A 198 -23.04 -10.38 16.92
C ASN A 198 -22.44 -9.21 17.75
N LEU A 199 -21.16 -8.91 17.58
CA LEU A 199 -20.52 -7.73 18.15
C LEU A 199 -20.93 -6.54 17.28
N SER A 200 -21.92 -5.81 17.77
CA SER A 200 -22.47 -4.58 17.24
C SER A 200 -21.38 -3.64 16.70
N SER A 201 -21.10 -3.74 15.40
CA SER A 201 -20.50 -2.64 14.66
C SER A 201 -21.53 -1.51 14.69
N GLY A 202 -21.30 -0.50 15.53
CA GLY A 202 -22.13 0.69 15.57
C GLY A 202 -22.37 1.22 14.15
N PRO A 203 -23.50 1.90 13.90
CA PRO A 203 -23.81 2.41 12.56
C PRO A 203 -22.60 3.20 12.03
N ARG A 204 -22.23 2.97 10.76
CA ARG A 204 -21.18 3.73 10.06
C ARG A 204 -21.66 5.17 9.90
N THR A 205 -21.66 5.93 10.99
CA THR A 205 -22.09 7.32 11.07
C THR A 205 -20.95 8.18 10.55
N GLY A 206 -20.90 8.33 9.23
CA GLY A 206 -19.97 9.24 8.57
C GLY A 206 -20.25 9.29 7.07
N GLY A 207 -20.27 10.48 6.50
CA GLY A 207 -20.44 10.67 5.06
C GLY A 207 -19.32 10.02 4.25
N ASN A 208 -19.53 9.91 2.94
CA ASN A 208 -18.50 9.45 2.02
C ASN A 208 -17.35 10.48 1.98
N PHE A 209 -16.11 10.00 1.96
CA PHE A 209 -14.93 10.86 1.84
C PHE A 209 -13.91 10.26 0.87
N GLN A 210 -13.17 11.14 0.20
CA GLN A 210 -12.16 10.73 -0.77
C GLN A 210 -10.89 10.23 -0.06
N ILE A 211 -10.49 8.99 -0.33
CA ILE A 211 -9.30 8.38 0.29
C ILE A 211 -8.01 8.61 -0.49
N ASP A 212 -8.08 8.78 -1.82
CA ASP A 212 -6.97 9.17 -2.70
C ASP A 212 -6.79 10.70 -2.74
N GLY A 213 -6.99 11.35 -1.59
CA GLY A 213 -6.79 12.79 -1.38
C GLY A 213 -5.53 13.09 -0.53
N PRO A 214 -5.23 14.38 -0.29
CA PRO A 214 -4.24 14.76 0.72
C PRO A 214 -4.70 14.29 2.11
N ASP A 215 -3.75 14.16 3.03
CA ASP A 215 -4.04 13.77 4.40
C ASP A 215 -5.01 14.79 5.06
N SER A 216 -6.03 14.28 5.75
CA SER A 216 -7.09 15.10 6.33
C SER A 216 -7.59 14.51 7.63
N ALA A 217 -8.20 15.34 8.49
CA ALA A 217 -8.74 14.89 9.77
C ALA A 217 -9.79 13.76 9.62
N VAL A 218 -10.53 13.73 8.51
CA VAL A 218 -11.51 12.67 8.21
C VAL A 218 -10.80 11.35 7.91
N ILE A 219 -9.73 11.38 7.13
CA ILE A 219 -8.92 10.19 6.83
C ILE A 219 -8.24 9.66 8.10
N GLN A 220 -7.65 10.55 8.92
CA GLN A 220 -7.04 10.16 10.20
C GLN A 220 -8.07 9.54 11.16
N ARG A 221 -9.26 10.14 11.26
CA ARG A 221 -10.36 9.59 12.05
C ARG A 221 -10.78 8.22 11.55
N TRP A 222 -10.92 8.04 10.23
CA TRP A 222 -11.26 6.75 9.67
C TRP A 222 -10.18 5.72 9.93
N MET A 223 -8.89 6.03 9.74
CA MET A 223 -7.80 5.09 10.02
C MET A 223 -7.79 4.63 11.48
N ILE A 224 -8.03 5.54 12.42
CA ILE A 224 -8.03 5.23 13.86
C ILE A 224 -9.35 4.53 14.26
N LEU A 225 -10.50 5.16 14.01
CA LEU A 225 -11.79 4.77 14.57
C LEU A 225 -12.66 3.91 13.62
N GLY A 226 -12.30 3.78 12.36
CA GLY A 226 -13.12 3.08 11.34
C GLY A 226 -14.42 3.80 10.96
N SER A 227 -14.58 5.06 11.38
CA SER A 227 -15.77 5.87 11.11
C SER A 227 -15.71 6.52 9.73
N GLY A 228 -16.78 6.37 8.94
CA GLY A 228 -16.92 6.91 7.58
C GLY A 228 -16.83 5.86 6.48
N THR A 229 -17.15 6.28 5.26
CA THR A 229 -17.11 5.41 4.08
C THR A 229 -16.08 5.94 3.08
N PRO A 230 -14.92 5.28 2.93
CA PRO A 230 -13.91 5.70 1.97
C PRO A 230 -14.39 5.45 0.55
N VAL A 231 -14.17 6.44 -0.32
CA VAL A 231 -14.40 6.35 -1.76
C VAL A 231 -13.15 6.81 -2.51
N LEU A 232 -12.86 6.16 -3.64
CA LEU A 232 -11.79 6.59 -4.55
C LEU A 232 -12.33 7.67 -5.49
N GLY A 233 -11.58 8.74 -5.72
CA GLY A 233 -11.98 9.81 -6.64
C GLY A 233 -12.19 9.28 -8.06
N SER A 234 -13.29 9.66 -8.72
CA SER A 234 -13.44 9.43 -10.16
C SER A 234 -12.61 10.45 -10.93
N VAL A 235 -11.72 9.98 -11.81
CA VAL A 235 -11.00 10.86 -12.74
C VAL A 235 -11.85 10.95 -14.00
N THR A 236 -12.65 12.02 -14.12
CA THR A 236 -13.27 12.41 -15.39
C THR A 236 -12.49 13.59 -15.95
N SER A 237 -12.28 13.64 -17.28
CA SER A 237 -11.47 14.66 -17.96
C SER A 237 -11.99 16.10 -17.83
N ALA A 238 -13.16 16.30 -17.23
CA ALA A 238 -13.66 17.61 -16.83
C ALA A 238 -13.36 17.79 -15.34
N SER A 239 -12.71 18.89 -14.98
CA SER A 239 -12.22 19.30 -13.66
C SER A 239 -13.29 19.48 -12.56
N THR A 240 -14.38 18.71 -12.58
CA THR A 240 -15.45 18.75 -11.59
C THR A 240 -15.79 17.33 -11.14
N PHE A 241 -15.50 17.03 -9.87
CA PHE A 241 -15.69 15.73 -9.23
C PHE A 241 -17.18 15.48 -8.94
N TYR A 242 -17.81 14.59 -9.70
CA TYR A 242 -19.16 14.10 -9.41
C TYR A 242 -19.11 12.58 -9.18
N GLY A 243 -18.81 12.19 -7.95
CA GLY A 243 -18.94 10.80 -7.50
C GLY A 243 -17.60 10.12 -7.23
N GLY A 244 -17.41 9.70 -5.99
CA GLY A 244 -16.35 8.76 -5.64
C GLY A 244 -16.81 7.32 -5.86
N MET A 245 -15.90 6.47 -6.32
CA MET A 245 -16.12 5.03 -6.46
C MET A 245 -16.00 4.35 -5.09
N PRO A 246 -17.04 3.65 -4.60
CA PRO A 246 -16.93 2.85 -3.38
C PRO A 246 -15.83 1.80 -3.50
N LEU A 247 -15.15 1.49 -2.39
CA LEU A 247 -14.07 0.50 -2.42
C LEU A 247 -14.53 -0.92 -2.82
N GLY A 248 -15.80 -1.29 -2.64
CA GLY A 248 -16.30 -2.58 -3.15
C GLY A 248 -16.73 -2.59 -4.61
N ALA A 249 -16.57 -1.48 -5.33
CA ALA A 249 -16.70 -1.48 -6.78
C ALA A 249 -15.44 -2.10 -7.44
N THR A 250 -15.15 -3.37 -7.10
CA THR A 250 -13.94 -4.12 -7.50
C THR A 250 -13.64 -3.96 -8.98
N ARG A 251 -14.64 -4.19 -9.83
CA ARG A 251 -14.51 -4.05 -11.29
C ARG A 251 -14.03 -2.66 -11.71
N SER A 252 -14.63 -1.62 -11.15
CA SER A 252 -14.30 -0.23 -11.49
C SER A 252 -12.88 0.15 -11.03
N ILE A 253 -12.43 -0.39 -9.89
CA ILE A 253 -11.08 -0.18 -9.37
C ILE A 253 -10.05 -0.86 -10.28
N LEU A 254 -10.25 -2.14 -10.59
CA LEU A 254 -9.33 -2.92 -11.45
C LEU A 254 -9.19 -2.27 -12.84
N LEU A 255 -10.30 -1.85 -13.44
CA LEU A 255 -10.30 -1.18 -14.74
C LEU A 255 -9.61 0.19 -14.66
N ARG A 256 -9.84 1.00 -13.61
CA ARG A 256 -9.14 2.28 -13.41
C ARG A 256 -7.62 2.09 -13.31
N VAL A 257 -7.17 1.08 -12.57
CA VAL A 257 -5.73 0.80 -12.43
C VAL A 257 -5.14 0.32 -13.75
N ARG A 258 -5.84 -0.56 -14.47
CA ARG A 258 -5.45 -1.01 -15.80
C ARG A 258 -5.28 0.16 -16.78
N ASP A 259 -6.27 1.05 -16.84
CA ASP A 259 -6.24 2.21 -17.74
C ASP A 259 -5.10 3.16 -17.38
N LEU A 260 -4.85 3.37 -16.08
CA LEU A 260 -3.70 4.11 -15.61
C LEU A 260 -2.37 3.47 -16.07
N LEU A 261 -2.22 2.15 -15.95
CA LEU A 261 -1.02 1.45 -16.40
C LEU A 261 -0.82 1.55 -17.91
N TYR A 262 -1.88 1.42 -18.71
CA TYR A 262 -1.81 1.61 -20.17
C TYR A 262 -1.33 3.01 -20.54
N VAL A 263 -1.89 4.06 -19.91
CA VAL A 263 -1.51 5.46 -20.20
C VAL A 263 -0.04 5.73 -19.85
N ARG A 264 0.49 5.08 -18.81
CA ARG A 264 1.92 5.22 -18.41
C ARG A 264 2.84 4.41 -19.31
N ALA A 265 2.45 3.18 -19.62
CA ALA A 265 3.28 2.26 -20.39
C ALA A 265 3.31 2.58 -21.89
N SER A 266 2.22 3.14 -22.45
CA SER A 266 2.17 3.54 -23.87
C SER A 266 3.21 4.60 -24.22
N GLN A 267 3.71 5.34 -23.24
CA GLN A 267 4.75 6.35 -23.43
C GLN A 267 6.17 5.76 -23.47
N LYS A 268 6.36 4.46 -23.19
CA LYS A 268 7.66 3.78 -23.11
C LYS A 268 7.79 2.49 -23.93
N ASN A 269 6.81 2.18 -24.80
CA ASN A 269 6.52 0.84 -25.34
C ASN A 269 6.06 -0.12 -24.21
N LEU A 270 4.97 -0.85 -24.45
CA LEU A 270 4.45 -1.78 -23.45
C LEU A 270 5.41 -2.95 -23.25
N LEU A 271 6.02 -3.01 -22.07
CA LEU A 271 6.82 -4.15 -21.64
C LEU A 271 5.90 -5.37 -21.42
N PRO A 272 6.35 -6.60 -21.74
CA PRO A 272 5.52 -7.80 -21.65
C PRO A 272 4.88 -8.02 -20.28
N LEU A 273 5.58 -7.70 -19.19
CA LEU A 273 5.06 -7.84 -17.83
C LEU A 273 3.89 -6.88 -17.56
N VAL A 274 3.99 -5.64 -18.04
CA VAL A 274 2.92 -4.66 -17.86
C VAL A 274 1.67 -5.08 -18.64
N THR A 275 1.84 -5.61 -19.85
CA THR A 275 0.74 -6.21 -20.62
C THR A 275 0.09 -7.35 -19.84
N GLY A 276 0.88 -8.29 -19.33
CA GLY A 276 0.38 -9.42 -18.54
C GLY A 276 -0.37 -8.99 -17.28
N ILE A 277 0.10 -7.93 -16.60
CA ILE A 277 -0.61 -7.34 -15.45
C ILE A 277 -1.95 -6.72 -15.88
N CYS A 278 -1.99 -5.99 -17.00
CA CYS A 278 -3.23 -5.43 -17.54
C CYS A 278 -4.25 -6.52 -17.90
N ASP A 279 -3.78 -7.63 -18.49
CA ASP A 279 -4.62 -8.78 -18.83
C ASP A 279 -5.14 -9.49 -17.57
N LEU A 280 -4.31 -9.61 -16.53
CA LEU A 280 -4.72 -10.17 -15.24
C LEU A 280 -5.78 -9.28 -14.55
N LEU A 281 -5.58 -7.96 -14.53
CA LEU A 281 -6.56 -7.01 -14.01
C LEU A 281 -7.89 -7.08 -14.78
N CYS A 282 -7.83 -7.23 -16.11
CA CYS A 282 -9.02 -7.49 -16.94
C CYS A 282 -9.72 -8.79 -16.53
N ALA A 283 -8.99 -9.89 -16.41
CA ALA A 283 -9.55 -11.20 -16.07
C ALA A 283 -10.25 -11.16 -14.70
N LEU A 284 -9.57 -10.61 -13.68
CA LEU A 284 -10.13 -10.43 -12.34
C LEU A 284 -11.37 -9.51 -12.30
N SER A 285 -11.49 -8.60 -13.26
CA SER A 285 -12.66 -7.72 -13.37
C SER A 285 -13.91 -8.42 -13.94
N ILE A 286 -13.70 -9.54 -14.66
CA ILE A 286 -14.73 -10.32 -15.35
C ILE A 286 -15.15 -11.52 -14.52
N THR A 287 -14.22 -12.14 -13.78
CA THR A 287 -14.57 -13.19 -12.81
C THR A 287 -15.67 -12.66 -11.93
N LYS A 288 -16.85 -13.31 -11.99
CA LYS A 288 -18.02 -12.94 -11.18
C LYS A 288 -17.51 -12.65 -9.78
N GLN A 289 -17.77 -11.43 -9.30
CA GLN A 289 -17.58 -11.11 -7.89
C GLN A 289 -18.10 -12.31 -7.12
N ILE A 290 -17.27 -12.85 -6.21
CA ILE A 290 -17.67 -13.87 -5.25
C ILE A 290 -19.01 -13.40 -4.69
N GLU A 291 -20.11 -13.93 -5.24
CA GLU A 291 -21.45 -13.68 -4.74
C GLU A 291 -21.45 -14.39 -3.40
N PRO A 292 -21.48 -13.68 -2.27
CA PRO A 292 -21.44 -14.32 -0.98
C PRO A 292 -22.86 -14.81 -0.70
N ARG A 293 -23.29 -15.89 -1.36
CA ARG A 293 -24.53 -16.62 -1.10
C ARG A 293 -24.63 -17.86 -1.99
N CYS A 294 -24.23 -18.99 -1.44
CA CYS A 294 -24.89 -20.29 -1.62
C CYS A 294 -24.38 -21.24 -0.51
N LEU A 295 -24.73 -20.93 0.74
CA LEU A 295 -24.77 -21.93 1.81
C LEU A 295 -26.16 -21.82 2.43
N TYR A 296 -27.03 -22.74 2.02
CA TYR A 296 -28.24 -23.12 2.73
C TYR A 296 -27.87 -23.96 3.94
#